data_AF-A0A6P0VPR1-F1
#
_entry.id   AF-A0A6P0VPR1-F1
#
_cell.length_a   1.000
_cell.length_b   1.000
_cell.length_c   1.000
_cell.angle_alpha   90.00
_cell.angle_beta   90.00
_cell.angle_gamma   90.00
#
_symmetry.space_group_name_H-M   'P 1'
#
loop_
_entity.id
_entity.type
_entity.pdbx_description
1 polymer ?
#
loop_
_entity_poly.entity_id
_entity_poly.type
_entity_poly.pdbx_seq_one_letter_code
_entity_poly.pdbx_strand_id
1 'polypeptide(L)'
;MSKFKSLLDPQEQQQGISCTLTQVPRELDKFIKKALRYLRGKIYCLTIEVFLPSDLMGTEIDRWKITGPKTDKITLGIQYPIRLRSLDRLKLSYLDLYWSQWCKYWERVREILEHRPTQDLFEHLDKTEGFNWKLLKIKLKDKVGLKVTCAQPPSIKKDLFKAILYATTPVAIWTRTDILNLGGVTAIDQLLTCKPLCHLCESVRQVREQADAQTEEHLGLHLALLWENPYRLTPDVMVEFISPGQ
;
A
#
# COMPACT_ATOMS: atom_id res chain seq x y z
N MET A 1 11.48 14.39 -12.86
CA MET A 1 11.50 13.19 -11.98
C MET A 1 12.55 13.43 -10.90
N SER A 2 12.20 13.27 -9.62
CA SER A 2 13.20 13.29 -8.54
C SER A 2 14.13 12.10 -8.74
N LYS A 3 15.44 12.33 -8.88
CA LYS A 3 16.42 11.24 -8.99
C LYS A 3 16.36 10.41 -7.71
N PHE A 4 15.99 9.14 -7.84
CA PHE A 4 16.17 8.17 -6.76
C PHE A 4 17.64 8.22 -6.33
N LYS A 5 17.89 8.33 -5.01
CA LYS A 5 19.23 8.25 -4.45
C LYS A 5 19.24 7.13 -3.43
N SER A 6 19.94 6.04 -3.75
CA SER A 6 20.17 4.97 -2.79
C SER A 6 20.92 5.53 -1.57
N LEU A 7 20.31 5.40 -0.38
CA LEU A 7 20.94 5.77 0.89
C LEU A 7 21.63 4.58 1.56
N LEU A 8 21.13 3.38 1.31
CA LEU A 8 21.61 2.17 1.97
C LEU A 8 22.71 1.48 1.18
N ASP A 9 22.80 1.73 -0.12
CA ASP A 9 23.76 1.13 -1.02
C ASP A 9 24.29 2.17 -2.01
N PRO A 10 25.32 2.94 -1.63
CA PRO A 10 25.88 4.01 -2.46
C PRO A 10 26.55 3.52 -3.74
N GLN A 11 26.87 2.23 -3.82
CA GLN A 11 27.51 1.60 -4.99
C GLN A 11 26.50 0.80 -5.84
N GLU A 12 25.23 0.72 -5.44
CA GLU A 12 24.17 -0.04 -6.11
C GLU A 12 24.52 -1.54 -6.37
N GLN A 13 25.41 -2.11 -5.55
CA GLN A 13 25.87 -3.50 -5.66
C GLN A 13 25.08 -4.50 -4.77
N GLN A 14 24.35 -4.03 -3.76
CA GLN A 14 23.57 -4.86 -2.85
C GLN A 14 22.22 -5.24 -3.48
N GLN A 15 22.12 -6.50 -3.92
CA GLN A 15 20.87 -7.13 -4.38
C GLN A 15 19.85 -7.45 -3.25
N GLY A 16 19.96 -6.79 -2.09
CA GLY A 16 19.14 -7.07 -0.90
C GLY A 16 19.70 -8.17 0.00
N ILE A 17 18.84 -8.76 0.83
CA ILE A 17 19.18 -9.85 1.77
C ILE A 17 18.23 -11.01 1.53
N SER A 18 18.78 -12.21 1.31
CA SER A 18 17.98 -13.44 1.26
C SER A 18 17.52 -13.82 2.67
N CYS A 19 16.21 -13.95 2.87
CA CYS A 19 15.61 -14.32 4.15
C CYS A 19 14.23 -14.96 3.95
N THR A 20 13.74 -15.68 4.96
CA THR A 20 12.37 -16.21 4.96
C THR A 20 11.36 -15.10 5.26
N LEU A 21 10.09 -15.31 4.90
CA LEU A 21 9.02 -14.33 5.21
C LEU A 21 8.95 -13.98 6.71
N THR A 22 9.17 -14.95 7.60
CA THR A 22 9.18 -14.74 9.05
C THR A 22 10.36 -13.90 9.55
N GLN A 23 11.45 -13.83 8.77
CA GLN A 23 12.63 -13.03 9.08
C GLN A 23 12.53 -11.59 8.55
N VAL A 24 11.64 -11.32 7.58
CA VAL A 24 11.48 -10.00 6.96
C VAL A 24 11.30 -8.87 7.98
N PRO A 25 10.47 -8.98 9.04
CA PRO A 25 10.34 -7.91 10.04
C PRO A 25 11.69 -7.52 10.68
N ARG A 26 12.54 -8.51 10.96
CA ARG A 26 13.87 -8.31 11.57
C ARG A 26 14.83 -7.65 10.59
N GLU A 27 14.84 -8.08 9.34
CA GLU A 27 15.73 -7.48 8.32
C GLU A 27 15.27 -6.06 7.93
N LEU A 28 13.96 -5.84 7.83
CA LEU A 28 13.39 -4.51 7.62
C LEU A 28 13.77 -3.54 8.76
N ASP A 29 13.68 -3.97 10.02
CA ASP A 29 14.09 -3.18 11.18
C ASP A 29 15.58 -2.76 11.10
N LYS A 30 16.47 -3.64 10.62
CA LYS A 30 17.88 -3.28 10.37
C LYS A 30 18.00 -2.21 9.28
N PHE A 31 17.25 -2.31 8.19
CA PHE A 31 17.26 -1.30 7.12
C PHE A 31 16.71 0.04 7.59
N ILE A 32 15.61 0.05 8.36
CA ILE A 32 15.06 1.26 8.96
C ILE A 32 16.11 1.91 9.87
N LYS A 33 16.74 1.16 10.78
CA LYS A 33 17.80 1.68 11.66
C LYS A 33 18.98 2.26 10.86
N LYS A 34 19.40 1.59 9.78
CA LYS A 34 20.46 2.10 8.90
C LYS A 34 20.02 3.40 8.22
N ALA A 35 18.79 3.48 7.70
CA ALA A 35 18.25 4.70 7.10
C ALA A 35 18.17 5.87 8.10
N LEU A 36 17.68 5.62 9.32
CA LEU A 36 17.59 6.63 10.38
C LEU A 36 18.96 7.19 10.77
N ARG A 37 20.03 6.39 10.73
CA ARG A 37 21.41 6.88 10.93
C ARG A 37 21.83 7.88 9.85
N TYR A 38 21.48 7.62 8.57
CA TYR A 38 21.74 8.54 7.46
C TYR A 38 20.87 9.81 7.46
N LEU A 39 19.70 9.73 8.10
CA LEU A 39 18.76 10.83 8.26
C LEU A 39 19.00 11.64 9.55
N ARG A 40 19.95 11.25 10.40
CA ARG A 40 20.28 11.97 11.63
C ARG A 40 20.60 13.45 11.33
N GLY A 41 19.97 14.35 12.09
CA GLY A 41 20.13 15.80 11.94
C GLY A 41 19.33 16.43 10.80
N LYS A 42 18.53 15.64 10.06
CA LYS A 42 17.63 16.14 9.00
C LYS A 42 16.20 16.16 9.49
N ILE A 43 15.40 17.09 8.96
CA ILE A 43 13.93 17.08 9.09
C ILE A 43 13.37 16.21 7.96
N TYR A 44 12.57 15.21 8.30
CA TYR A 44 12.01 14.27 7.31
C TYR A 44 10.66 13.69 7.76
N CYS A 45 9.89 13.21 6.80
CA CYS A 45 8.71 12.37 7.02
C CYS A 45 8.96 11.01 6.37
N LEU A 46 9.24 9.98 7.16
CA LEU A 46 9.57 8.65 6.65
C LEU A 46 8.29 7.85 6.37
N THR A 47 8.09 7.47 5.10
CA THR A 47 7.06 6.51 4.67
C THR A 47 7.74 5.21 4.28
N ILE A 48 7.18 4.07 4.69
CA ILE A 48 7.66 2.74 4.32
C ILE A 48 6.83 2.23 3.13
N GLU A 49 7.48 2.03 1.98
CA GLU A 49 6.86 1.40 0.81
C GLU A 49 7.31 -0.06 0.74
N VAL A 50 6.35 -1.00 0.66
CA VAL A 50 6.63 -2.44 0.57
C VAL A 50 6.00 -2.98 -0.69
N PHE A 51 6.79 -3.65 -1.52
CA PHE A 51 6.33 -4.32 -2.73
C PHE A 51 6.16 -5.81 -2.43
N LEU A 52 4.94 -6.34 -2.58
CA LEU A 52 4.65 -7.75 -2.36
C LEU A 52 4.11 -8.40 -3.64
N PRO A 53 4.45 -9.67 -3.91
CA PRO A 53 3.77 -10.44 -4.95
C PRO A 53 2.30 -10.65 -4.58
N SER A 54 1.44 -10.87 -5.58
CA SER A 54 -0.01 -11.02 -5.43
C SER A 54 -0.42 -11.99 -4.32
N ASP A 55 0.29 -13.12 -4.17
CA ASP A 55 0.00 -14.14 -3.17
C ASP A 55 0.28 -13.67 -1.72
N LEU A 56 1.10 -12.63 -1.54
CA LEU A 56 1.46 -12.03 -0.26
C LEU A 56 0.79 -10.66 0.00
N MET A 57 -0.04 -10.16 -0.92
CA MET A 57 -0.78 -8.89 -0.74
C MET A 57 -1.69 -8.90 0.50
N GLY A 58 -2.01 -10.09 1.00
CA GLY A 58 -2.75 -10.29 2.23
C GLY A 58 -1.98 -10.17 3.53
N THR A 59 -0.66 -10.02 3.50
CA THR A 59 0.21 -10.02 4.67
C THR A 59 0.00 -8.76 5.52
N GLU A 60 -0.10 -8.93 6.83
CA GLU A 60 -0.28 -7.86 7.82
C GLU A 60 1.04 -7.12 8.10
N ILE A 61 1.66 -6.57 7.06
CA ILE A 61 2.98 -5.90 7.14
C ILE A 61 3.00 -4.76 8.16
N ASP A 62 1.86 -4.09 8.32
CA ASP A 62 1.64 -3.01 9.27
C ASP A 62 1.72 -3.47 10.73
N ARG A 63 1.49 -4.75 11.00
CA ARG A 63 1.55 -5.31 12.36
C ARG A 63 2.93 -5.84 12.75
N TRP A 64 3.90 -5.78 11.84
CA TRP A 64 5.26 -6.21 12.13
C TRP A 64 5.87 -5.42 13.29
N LYS A 65 6.62 -6.11 14.13
CA LYS A 65 7.27 -5.51 15.31
C LYS A 65 8.69 -5.08 14.96
N ILE A 66 8.98 -3.81 15.21
CA ILE A 66 10.30 -3.18 15.07
C ILE A 66 10.84 -2.78 16.45
N THR A 67 12.14 -2.47 16.54
CA THR A 67 12.72 -1.99 17.79
C THR A 67 12.55 -0.48 17.92
N GLY A 68 11.87 -0.06 18.97
CA GLY A 68 11.74 1.32 19.40
C GLY A 68 12.91 1.83 20.26
N PRO A 69 12.78 3.06 20.77
CA PRO A 69 13.68 3.57 21.80
C PRO A 69 13.74 2.63 23.00
N LYS A 70 14.90 2.53 23.67
CA LYS A 70 15.08 1.71 24.89
C LYS A 70 14.70 0.23 24.75
N THR A 71 14.74 -0.33 23.54
CA THR A 71 14.47 -1.75 23.21
C THR A 71 13.01 -2.19 23.22
N ASP A 72 12.07 -1.26 23.39
CA ASP A 72 10.63 -1.55 23.31
C ASP A 72 10.24 -2.08 21.92
N LYS A 73 9.21 -2.92 21.85
CA LYS A 73 8.66 -3.43 20.58
C LYS A 73 7.52 -2.53 20.13
N ILE A 74 7.72 -1.84 19.01
CA ILE A 74 6.71 -0.95 18.41
C ILE A 74 6.14 -1.61 17.16
N THR A 75 4.85 -1.39 16.90
CA THR A 75 4.19 -1.83 15.66
C THR A 75 4.54 -0.90 14.49
N LEU A 76 5.00 -1.47 13.38
CA LEU A 76 5.49 -0.72 12.21
C LEU A 76 4.48 0.31 11.70
N GLY A 77 3.22 -0.09 11.54
CA GLY A 77 2.14 0.74 10.98
C GLY A 77 1.58 1.79 11.94
N ILE A 78 1.99 1.78 13.21
CA ILE A 78 1.76 2.86 14.17
C ILE A 78 2.85 3.91 14.03
N GLN A 79 4.10 3.45 13.93
CA GLN A 79 5.27 4.32 13.87
C GLN A 79 5.40 5.06 12.52
N TYR A 80 5.06 4.40 11.41
CA TYR A 80 5.25 4.95 10.07
C TYR A 80 4.02 4.78 9.19
N PRO A 81 3.73 5.73 8.28
CA PRO A 81 2.82 5.48 7.17
C PRO A 81 3.37 4.36 6.29
N ILE A 82 2.48 3.45 5.88
CA ILE A 82 2.84 2.31 5.04
C ILE A 82 2.09 2.39 3.73
N ARG A 83 2.80 2.11 2.64
CA ARG A 83 2.24 1.93 1.30
C ARG A 83 2.53 0.52 0.83
N LEU A 84 1.48 -0.29 0.72
CA LEU A 84 1.59 -1.58 0.06
C LEU A 84 1.49 -1.38 -1.45
N ARG A 85 2.37 -2.03 -2.19
CA ARG A 85 2.47 -1.99 -3.64
C ARG A 85 2.58 -3.39 -4.21
N SER A 86 2.05 -3.58 -5.40
CA SER A 86 2.13 -4.84 -6.11
C SER A 86 3.48 -4.97 -6.81
N LEU A 87 4.25 -5.97 -6.39
CA LEU A 87 5.51 -6.35 -7.05
C LEU A 87 5.26 -6.80 -8.50
N ASP A 88 4.10 -7.38 -8.79
CA ASP A 88 3.74 -7.82 -10.14
C ASP A 88 3.69 -6.68 -11.15
N ARG A 89 3.44 -5.44 -10.71
CA ARG A 89 3.47 -4.26 -11.60
C ARG A 89 4.86 -3.85 -12.05
N LEU A 90 5.90 -4.37 -11.40
CA LEU A 90 7.29 -4.10 -11.75
C LEU A 90 7.83 -5.08 -12.82
N LYS A 91 7.09 -6.14 -13.14
CA LYS A 91 7.48 -7.09 -14.20
C LYS A 91 7.40 -6.38 -15.56
N LEU A 92 8.45 -6.50 -16.39
CA LEU A 92 8.47 -5.92 -17.73
C LEU A 92 7.23 -6.32 -18.55
N SER A 93 6.84 -7.59 -18.51
CA SER A 93 5.63 -8.08 -19.20
C SER A 93 4.33 -7.42 -18.74
N TYR A 94 4.26 -6.95 -17.50
CA TYR A 94 3.13 -6.13 -17.05
C TYR A 94 3.26 -4.70 -17.57
N LEU A 95 4.44 -4.10 -17.47
CA LEU A 95 4.71 -2.75 -17.91
C LEU A 95 4.43 -2.59 -19.41
N ASP A 96 4.87 -3.52 -20.24
CA ASP A 96 4.62 -3.54 -21.70
C ASP A 96 3.13 -3.45 -22.04
N LEU A 97 2.27 -4.10 -21.25
CA LEU A 97 0.84 -4.18 -21.49
C LEU A 97 0.03 -3.06 -20.81
N TYR A 98 0.46 -2.62 -19.63
CA TYR A 98 -0.37 -1.81 -18.73
C TYR A 98 0.23 -0.44 -18.37
N TRP A 99 1.47 -0.12 -18.76
CA TRP A 99 2.13 1.14 -18.38
C TRP A 99 1.30 2.37 -18.71
N SER A 100 0.86 2.51 -19.98
CA SER A 100 0.07 3.66 -20.42
C SER A 100 -1.25 3.79 -19.65
N GLN A 101 -1.95 2.66 -19.43
CA GLN A 101 -3.19 2.65 -18.66
C GLN A 101 -2.94 3.04 -17.19
N TRP A 102 -1.89 2.49 -16.58
CA TRP A 102 -1.53 2.77 -15.19
C TRP A 102 -1.16 4.24 -14.98
N CYS A 103 -0.36 4.82 -15.88
CA CYS A 103 -0.08 6.26 -15.90
C CYS A 103 -1.38 7.07 -16.00
N LYS A 104 -2.24 6.78 -16.98
CA LYS A 104 -3.53 7.48 -17.17
C LYS A 104 -4.40 7.44 -15.92
N TYR A 105 -4.47 6.30 -15.23
CA TYR A 105 -5.31 6.17 -14.03
C TYR A 105 -4.68 6.86 -12.82
N TRP A 106 -3.35 6.87 -12.74
CA TRP A 106 -2.63 7.64 -11.74
C TRP A 106 -2.80 9.16 -11.94
N GLU A 107 -2.93 9.66 -13.17
CA GLU A 107 -3.22 11.08 -13.42
C GLU A 107 -4.49 11.54 -12.72
N ARG A 108 -5.56 10.72 -12.74
CA ARG A 108 -6.80 11.02 -12.01
C ARG A 108 -6.58 11.13 -10.51
N VAL A 109 -5.68 10.33 -9.95
CA VAL A 109 -5.26 10.47 -8.54
C VAL A 109 -4.56 11.80 -8.35
N ARG A 110 -3.61 12.15 -9.23
CA ARG A 110 -2.83 13.41 -9.14
C ARG A 110 -3.73 14.64 -9.12
N GLU A 111 -4.77 14.66 -9.97
CA GLU A 111 -5.76 15.75 -10.04
C GLU A 111 -6.47 16.00 -8.70
N ILE A 112 -6.63 14.96 -7.87
CA ILE A 112 -7.37 15.04 -6.60
C ILE A 112 -6.49 14.89 -5.36
N LEU A 113 -5.16 14.79 -5.49
CA LEU A 113 -4.26 14.55 -4.35
C LEU A 113 -4.44 15.59 -3.24
N GLU A 114 -4.54 16.87 -3.62
CA GLU A 114 -4.70 18.00 -2.68
C GLU A 114 -6.17 18.29 -2.34
N HIS A 115 -7.10 17.48 -2.86
CA HIS A 115 -8.54 17.65 -2.68
C HIS A 115 -9.12 16.54 -1.79
N ARG A 116 -10.21 16.88 -1.10
CA ARG A 116 -11.03 15.88 -0.40
C ARG A 116 -11.84 15.11 -1.46
N PRO A 117 -11.61 13.81 -1.63
CA PRO A 117 -12.36 13.05 -2.61
C PRO A 117 -13.80 12.86 -2.13
N THR A 118 -14.70 12.64 -3.08
CA THR A 118 -16.06 12.18 -2.82
C THR A 118 -16.11 10.65 -2.84
N GLN A 119 -17.11 10.05 -2.17
CA GLN A 119 -17.20 8.59 -2.03
C GLN A 119 -17.37 7.87 -3.39
N ASP A 120 -18.02 8.51 -4.35
CA ASP A 120 -18.27 7.97 -5.69
C ASP A 120 -16.98 7.76 -6.51
N LEU A 121 -15.85 8.34 -6.10
CA LEU A 121 -14.54 8.07 -6.70
C LEU A 121 -13.99 6.68 -6.34
N PHE A 122 -14.61 5.98 -5.39
CA PHE A 122 -14.22 4.65 -4.96
C PHE A 122 -15.33 3.64 -5.30
N GLU A 123 -14.97 2.53 -5.94
CA GLU A 123 -15.90 1.38 -6.00
C GLU A 123 -16.03 0.80 -4.60
N HIS A 124 -17.24 0.38 -4.20
CA HIS A 124 -17.48 -0.26 -2.92
C HIS A 124 -17.78 -1.74 -3.12
N LEU A 125 -16.94 -2.60 -2.54
CA LEU A 125 -17.19 -4.02 -2.40
C LEU A 125 -17.60 -4.31 -0.93
N ASP A 126 -18.89 -4.49 -0.72
CA ASP A 126 -19.52 -4.69 0.59
C ASP A 126 -19.96 -6.15 0.84
N LYS A 127 -19.89 -7.00 -0.19
CA LYS A 127 -20.22 -8.42 -0.12
C LYS A 127 -19.41 -9.25 -1.11
N THR A 128 -19.25 -10.52 -0.79
CA THR A 128 -18.49 -11.50 -1.57
C THR A 128 -19.37 -12.49 -2.33
N GLU A 129 -20.67 -12.51 -2.07
CA GLU A 129 -21.62 -13.35 -2.80
C GLU A 129 -21.68 -12.94 -4.28
N GLY A 130 -21.57 -13.93 -5.17
CA GLY A 130 -21.55 -13.70 -6.62
C GLY A 130 -20.32 -12.93 -7.11
N PHE A 131 -19.24 -12.88 -6.32
CA PHE A 131 -18.03 -12.15 -6.66
C PHE A 131 -17.45 -12.59 -8.02
N ASN A 132 -17.24 -11.61 -8.91
CA ASN A 132 -16.65 -11.83 -10.22
C ASN A 132 -15.57 -10.78 -10.47
N TRP A 133 -14.32 -11.23 -10.49
CA TRP A 133 -13.16 -10.34 -10.66
C TRP A 133 -13.15 -9.61 -12.00
N LYS A 134 -13.72 -10.19 -13.06
CA LYS A 134 -13.81 -9.53 -14.37
C LYS A 134 -14.78 -8.36 -14.32
N LEU A 135 -15.92 -8.54 -13.64
CA LEU A 135 -16.90 -7.48 -13.43
C LEU A 135 -16.31 -6.37 -12.56
N LEU A 136 -15.65 -6.72 -11.45
CA LEU A 136 -14.98 -5.74 -10.60
C LEU A 136 -13.91 -4.96 -11.38
N LYS A 137 -13.09 -5.63 -12.18
CA LYS A 137 -12.10 -4.97 -13.06
C LYS A 137 -12.75 -3.92 -13.96
N ILE A 138 -13.92 -4.22 -14.54
CA ILE A 138 -14.65 -3.27 -15.41
C ILE A 138 -15.11 -2.06 -14.60
N LYS A 139 -15.74 -2.29 -13.44
CA LYS A 139 -16.24 -1.21 -12.56
C LYS A 139 -15.13 -0.28 -12.08
N LEU A 140 -13.93 -0.82 -11.84
CA LEU A 140 -12.77 -0.05 -11.40
C LEU A 140 -12.17 0.87 -12.48
N LYS A 141 -12.56 0.73 -13.76
CA LYS A 141 -11.96 1.51 -14.85
C LYS A 141 -12.17 3.02 -14.71
N ASP A 142 -13.29 3.44 -14.11
CA ASP A 142 -13.65 4.86 -13.96
C ASP A 142 -13.59 5.34 -12.50
N LYS A 143 -12.93 4.55 -11.65
CA LYS A 143 -12.74 4.87 -10.23
C LYS A 143 -11.28 5.20 -9.96
N VAL A 144 -11.07 6.03 -8.95
CA VAL A 144 -9.73 6.34 -8.41
C VAL A 144 -9.26 5.23 -7.48
N GLY A 145 -10.20 4.53 -6.83
CA GLY A 145 -9.85 3.42 -5.98
C GLY A 145 -10.97 2.43 -5.68
N LEU A 146 -10.65 1.54 -4.75
CA LEU A 146 -11.53 0.50 -4.23
C LEU A 146 -11.62 0.58 -2.71
N LYS A 147 -12.83 0.52 -2.17
CA LYS A 147 -13.14 0.34 -0.75
C LYS A 147 -13.75 -1.05 -0.56
N VAL A 148 -13.17 -1.87 0.30
CA VAL A 148 -13.71 -3.20 0.65
C VAL A 148 -14.02 -3.25 2.14
N THR A 149 -15.27 -3.52 2.51
CA THR A 149 -15.73 -3.52 3.92
C THR A 149 -16.21 -4.89 4.42
N CYS A 150 -16.25 -5.88 3.55
CA CYS A 150 -16.53 -7.28 3.90
C CYS A 150 -15.24 -8.09 4.02
N ALA A 151 -15.22 -9.10 4.87
CA ALA A 151 -14.18 -10.11 4.93
C ALA A 151 -14.03 -10.78 3.56
N GLN A 152 -12.77 -11.06 3.20
CA GLN A 152 -12.45 -11.73 1.96
C GLN A 152 -11.97 -13.15 2.27
N PRO A 153 -12.78 -14.19 2.02
CA PRO A 153 -12.35 -15.56 2.11
C PRO A 153 -11.08 -15.79 1.26
N PRO A 154 -10.17 -16.72 1.66
CA PRO A 154 -8.95 -16.98 0.91
C PRO A 154 -9.17 -17.24 -0.59
N SER A 155 -10.28 -17.92 -0.94
CA SER A 155 -10.68 -18.20 -2.33
C SER A 155 -10.94 -16.94 -3.15
N ILE A 156 -11.49 -15.89 -2.54
CA ILE A 156 -11.86 -14.63 -3.19
C ILE A 156 -10.70 -13.64 -3.19
N LYS A 157 -9.85 -13.69 -2.16
CA LYS A 157 -8.73 -12.77 -1.98
C LYS A 157 -7.78 -12.74 -3.17
N LYS A 158 -7.47 -13.90 -3.76
CA LYS A 158 -6.63 -14.00 -4.96
C LYS A 158 -7.26 -13.28 -6.16
N ASP A 159 -8.55 -13.52 -6.39
CA ASP A 159 -9.29 -12.92 -7.50
C ASP A 159 -9.57 -11.42 -7.28
N LEU A 160 -9.70 -10.97 -6.04
CA LEU A 160 -9.74 -9.55 -5.67
C LEU A 160 -8.45 -8.83 -6.07
N PHE A 161 -7.28 -9.33 -5.65
CA PHE A 161 -6.02 -8.71 -6.02
C PHE A 161 -5.73 -8.82 -7.51
N LYS A 162 -6.20 -9.87 -8.17
CA LYS A 162 -6.19 -9.99 -9.63
C LYS A 162 -7.01 -8.89 -10.31
N ALA A 163 -8.21 -8.56 -9.80
CA ALA A 163 -9.01 -7.45 -10.30
C ALA A 163 -8.29 -6.11 -10.13
N ILE A 164 -7.74 -5.84 -8.94
CA ILE A 164 -6.98 -4.61 -8.62
C ILE A 164 -5.77 -4.46 -9.55
N LEU A 165 -5.01 -5.55 -9.76
CA LEU A 165 -3.82 -5.56 -10.62
C LEU A 165 -4.18 -5.26 -12.09
N TYR A 166 -5.16 -5.98 -12.65
CA TYR A 166 -5.52 -5.83 -14.07
C TYR A 166 -6.43 -4.65 -14.38
N ALA A 167 -7.03 -4.03 -13.37
CA ALA A 167 -7.66 -2.72 -13.51
C ALA A 167 -6.65 -1.57 -13.37
N THR A 168 -5.38 -1.86 -13.05
CA THR A 168 -4.34 -0.87 -12.72
C THR A 168 -4.75 0.07 -11.57
N THR A 169 -5.70 -0.36 -10.71
CA THR A 169 -6.33 0.46 -9.67
C THR A 169 -5.28 1.10 -8.77
N PRO A 170 -5.24 2.44 -8.67
CA PRO A 170 -4.21 3.14 -7.91
C PRO A 170 -4.28 3.02 -6.39
N VAL A 171 -5.49 3.11 -5.84
CA VAL A 171 -5.72 3.16 -4.39
C VAL A 171 -6.70 2.05 -4.04
N ALA A 172 -6.39 1.23 -3.04
CA ALA A 172 -7.37 0.31 -2.49
C ALA A 172 -7.25 0.27 -0.97
N ILE A 173 -8.38 0.35 -0.28
CA ILE A 173 -8.48 0.19 1.17
C ILE A 173 -9.41 -0.97 1.48
N TRP A 174 -8.99 -1.84 2.39
CA TRP A 174 -9.81 -2.99 2.81
C TRP A 174 -9.62 -3.31 4.28
N THR A 175 -10.61 -4.03 4.79
CA THR A 175 -10.59 -4.60 6.13
C THR A 175 -10.21 -6.07 6.05
N ARG A 176 -9.42 -6.57 7.01
CA ARG A 176 -9.05 -7.99 7.09
C ARG A 176 -10.15 -8.86 7.69
N THR A 177 -11.06 -8.24 8.43
CA THR A 177 -12.24 -8.85 9.06
C THR A 177 -13.50 -8.18 8.55
N ASP A 178 -14.65 -8.84 8.75
CA ASP A 178 -15.93 -8.20 8.51
C ASP A 178 -16.09 -7.06 9.51
N ILE A 179 -16.46 -5.88 9.01
CA ILE A 179 -16.97 -4.83 9.87
C ILE A 179 -18.46 -4.75 9.67
N LEU A 180 -19.17 -5.62 10.38
CA LEU A 180 -20.62 -5.79 10.24
C LEU A 180 -21.42 -4.62 10.84
N ASN A 181 -20.78 -3.68 11.55
CA ASN A 181 -21.47 -2.50 12.08
C ASN A 181 -21.36 -1.30 11.13
N LEU A 182 -22.44 -0.52 11.04
CA LEU A 182 -22.52 0.72 10.24
C LEU A 182 -21.41 1.73 10.60
N GLY A 183 -20.86 1.63 11.81
CA GLY A 183 -19.73 2.45 12.28
C GLY A 183 -18.46 2.26 11.46
N GLY A 184 -18.09 1.02 11.12
CA GLY A 184 -16.86 0.77 10.36
C GLY A 184 -16.90 1.22 8.91
N VAL A 185 -18.02 1.00 8.22
CA VAL A 185 -18.20 1.49 6.84
C VAL A 185 -18.07 3.02 6.82
N THR A 186 -18.81 3.68 7.73
CA THR A 186 -18.77 5.14 7.89
C THR A 186 -17.36 5.64 8.23
N ALA A 187 -16.63 4.92 9.08
CA ALA A 187 -15.27 5.29 9.46
C ALA A 187 -14.27 5.19 8.28
N ILE A 188 -14.41 4.20 7.39
CA ILE A 188 -13.59 4.15 6.17
C ILE A 188 -13.98 5.28 5.22
N ASP A 189 -15.26 5.61 5.09
CA ASP A 189 -15.70 6.74 4.28
C ASP A 189 -15.15 8.07 4.80
N GLN A 190 -15.16 8.28 6.12
CA GLN A 190 -14.50 9.42 6.74
C GLN A 190 -13.00 9.43 6.46
N LEU A 191 -12.33 8.28 6.54
CA LEU A 191 -10.90 8.18 6.27
C LEU A 191 -10.54 8.57 4.83
N LEU A 192 -11.39 8.22 3.88
CA LEU A 192 -11.22 8.57 2.47
C LEU A 192 -11.55 10.03 2.19
N THR A 193 -12.59 10.60 2.83
CA THR A 193 -13.19 11.88 2.39
C THR A 193 -12.90 13.08 3.30
N CYS A 194 -12.47 12.89 4.56
CA CYS A 194 -12.31 14.01 5.49
C CYS A 194 -11.09 14.91 5.20
N LYS A 195 -10.02 14.37 4.62
CA LYS A 195 -8.76 15.08 4.35
C LYS A 195 -8.39 14.94 2.86
N PRO A 196 -7.49 15.80 2.35
CA PRO A 196 -6.88 15.60 1.04
C PRO A 196 -6.33 14.17 0.86
N LEU A 197 -6.50 13.59 -0.32
CA LEU A 197 -6.11 12.20 -0.59
C LEU A 197 -4.62 11.94 -0.34
N CYS A 198 -3.76 12.95 -0.51
CA CYS A 198 -2.33 12.88 -0.21
C CYS A 198 -2.02 12.53 1.26
N HIS A 199 -2.97 12.76 2.18
CA HIS A 199 -2.86 12.42 3.60
C HIS A 199 -3.42 11.04 3.97
N LEU A 200 -3.91 10.24 3.01
CA LEU A 200 -4.57 8.96 3.32
C LEU A 200 -3.67 7.99 4.10
N CYS A 201 -2.41 7.79 3.68
CA CYS A 201 -1.50 6.88 4.38
C CYS A 201 -1.20 7.32 5.81
N GLU A 202 -1.05 8.64 6.03
CA GLU A 202 -0.84 9.22 7.36
C GLU A 202 -2.10 9.10 8.22
N SER A 203 -3.27 9.27 7.63
CA SER A 203 -4.55 9.11 8.33
C SER A 203 -4.77 7.66 8.76
N VAL A 204 -4.43 6.68 7.91
CA VAL A 204 -4.43 5.26 8.29
C VAL A 204 -3.47 4.98 9.45
N ARG A 205 -2.27 5.59 9.46
CA ARG A 205 -1.31 5.48 10.58
C ARG A 205 -1.93 6.02 11.88
N GLN A 206 -2.57 7.19 11.84
CA GLN A 206 -3.22 7.81 13.00
C GLN A 206 -4.36 6.95 13.56
N VAL A 207 -5.17 6.33 12.70
CA VAL A 207 -6.23 5.40 13.12
C VAL A 207 -5.65 4.13 13.78
N ARG A 208 -4.49 3.66 13.33
CA ARG A 208 -3.76 2.55 13.99
C ARG A 208 -3.19 2.95 15.35
N GLU A 209 -2.65 4.16 15.46
CA GLU A 209 -2.15 4.70 16.72
C GLU A 209 -3.26 4.84 17.76
N GLN A 210 -4.44 5.30 17.35
CA GLN A 210 -5.64 5.32 18.21
C GLN A 210 -6.06 3.92 18.66
N ALA A 211 -5.94 2.92 17.78
CA ALA A 211 -6.26 1.53 18.09
C ALA A 211 -5.36 0.93 19.18
N ASP A 212 -4.08 1.34 19.21
CA ASP A 212 -3.08 0.81 20.15
C ASP A 212 -3.36 1.24 21.60
N ALA A 213 -4.02 2.38 21.77
CA ALA A 213 -4.42 2.90 23.07
C ALA A 213 -5.74 2.30 23.60
N GLN A 214 -6.45 1.50 22.80
CA GLN A 214 -7.78 0.95 23.13
C GLN A 214 -7.74 -0.57 23.30
N THR A 215 -8.61 -1.09 24.18
CA THR A 215 -8.74 -2.54 24.44
C THR A 215 -9.81 -3.23 23.58
N GLU A 216 -10.62 -2.45 22.85
CA GLU A 216 -11.72 -2.93 22.01
C GLU A 216 -11.29 -3.18 20.55
N GLU A 217 -12.13 -3.91 19.80
CA GLU A 217 -11.92 -4.20 18.38
C GLU A 217 -12.03 -2.92 17.53
N HIS A 218 -10.90 -2.23 17.36
CA HIS A 218 -10.82 -0.96 16.64
C HIS A 218 -10.48 -1.16 15.16
N LEU A 219 -11.13 -0.39 14.27
CA LEU A 219 -10.92 -0.42 12.81
C LEU A 219 -9.43 -0.41 12.42
N GLY A 220 -8.62 0.38 13.11
CA GLY A 220 -7.18 0.50 12.86
C GLY A 220 -6.42 -0.83 12.87
N LEU A 221 -6.85 -1.82 13.66
CA LEU A 221 -6.21 -3.14 13.74
C LEU A 221 -6.41 -3.97 12.45
N HIS A 222 -7.47 -3.67 11.70
CA HIS A 222 -7.92 -4.47 10.56
C HIS A 222 -7.70 -3.78 9.21
N LEU A 223 -7.29 -2.50 9.20
CA LEU A 223 -7.09 -1.72 7.97
C LEU A 223 -5.82 -2.12 7.20
N ALA A 224 -5.99 -2.25 5.89
CA ALA A 224 -4.93 -2.39 4.91
C ALA A 224 -5.10 -1.37 3.78
N LEU A 225 -3.99 -0.88 3.23
CA LEU A 225 -3.96 0.14 2.19
C LEU A 225 -2.94 -0.21 1.12
N LEU A 226 -3.40 -0.31 -0.13
CA LEU A 226 -2.59 -0.29 -1.33
C LEU A 226 -2.55 1.14 -1.88
N TRP A 227 -1.34 1.59 -2.23
CA TRP A 227 -1.09 2.91 -2.79
C TRP A 227 -0.03 2.79 -3.88
N GLU A 228 -0.47 2.83 -5.12
CA GLU A 228 0.41 2.70 -6.28
C GLU A 228 0.93 4.04 -6.76
N ASN A 229 2.01 4.04 -7.53
CA ASN A 229 2.48 5.20 -8.27
C ASN A 229 3.41 4.72 -9.41
N PRO A 230 3.02 4.82 -10.69
CA PRO A 230 3.82 4.33 -11.81
C PRO A 230 5.18 5.02 -11.91
N TYR A 231 5.33 6.25 -11.38
CA TYR A 231 6.58 7.00 -11.41
C TYR A 231 7.55 6.63 -10.27
N ARG A 232 7.25 5.58 -9.51
CA ARG A 232 8.07 5.06 -8.41
C ARG A 232 8.46 3.61 -8.71
N LEU A 233 9.19 3.39 -9.81
CA LEU A 233 9.84 2.13 -10.13
C LEU A 233 11.07 1.92 -9.23
N THR A 234 11.46 0.66 -9.04
CA THR A 234 12.75 0.34 -8.40
C THR A 234 13.90 0.64 -9.37
N PRO A 235 15.13 0.90 -8.88
CA PRO A 235 16.25 1.30 -9.74
C PRO A 235 16.56 0.30 -10.85
N ASP A 236 16.55 -0.99 -10.54
CA ASP A 236 16.77 -2.11 -11.47
C ASP A 236 15.75 -2.08 -12.63
N VAL A 237 14.47 -1.98 -12.29
CA VAL A 237 13.39 -1.94 -13.28
C VAL A 237 13.43 -0.65 -14.11
N MET A 238 13.79 0.47 -13.48
CA MET A 238 13.93 1.75 -14.19
C MET A 238 15.03 1.70 -15.26
N VAL A 239 16.16 1.04 -14.97
CA VAL A 239 17.25 0.85 -15.94
C VAL A 239 16.79 -0.01 -17.12
N GLU A 240 16.17 -1.16 -16.85
CA GLU A 240 15.68 -2.07 -17.89
C GLU A 240 14.57 -1.44 -18.74
N PHE A 241 13.68 -0.66 -18.14
CA PHE A 241 12.55 -0.03 -18.83
C PHE A 241 12.97 1.09 -19.79
N ILE A 242 14.06 1.82 -19.48
CA ILE A 242 14.54 2.94 -20.31
C ILE A 242 15.44 2.43 -21.46
N SER A 243 16.09 1.29 -21.30
CA SER A 243 17.00 0.69 -22.28
C SER A 243 16.53 -0.71 -22.74
N PRO A 244 15.38 -0.83 -23.44
CA PRO A 244 14.91 -2.13 -23.89
C PRO A 244 15.89 -2.74 -24.92
N GLY A 245 16.51 -3.87 -24.57
CA GLY A 245 17.30 -4.69 -25.49
C GLY A 245 18.79 -4.35 -25.62
N GLN A 246 19.44 -3.84 -24.56
CA GLN A 246 20.91 -3.89 -24.44
C GLN A 246 21.37 -5.19 -23.77
#